data_AF-A0A537NIU3-F1
#
_entry.id   AF-A0A537NIU3-F1
#
_cell.length_a   1.000
_cell.length_b   1.000
_cell.length_c   1.000
_cell.angle_alpha   90.00
_cell.angle_beta   90.00
_cell.angle_gamma   90.00
#
_symmetry.space_group_name_H-M   'P 1'
#
loop_
_entity.id
_entity.type
_entity.pdbx_description
1 polymer ?
#
loop_
_entity_poly.entity_id
_entity_poly.type
_entity_poly.pdbx_seq_one_letter_code
_entity_poly.pdbx_strand_id
1 'polypeptide(L)'
;VATRPARVEDKLVVTKFNNSITRGFAAVGEPNVAVCLLPGTEIAFDANVECEPSFGIGILPNKKIGQRLARFRQINMDNAVTHHDALEFPDGQVVLLTRLCDGQRATVLQLPAAARPAGQQNAAEAAAAREPVQTR
;
A
#
# COMPACT_ATOMS: atom_id res chain seq x y z
N VAL A 1 8.86 6.77 -10.65
CA VAL A 1 8.18 7.38 -9.49
C VAL A 1 9.11 7.26 -8.30
N ALA A 2 9.32 8.32 -7.53
CA ALA A 2 10.12 8.23 -6.30
C ALA A 2 9.30 7.49 -5.23
N THR A 3 9.95 6.78 -4.31
CA THR A 3 9.26 6.04 -3.24
C THR A 3 9.80 6.45 -1.88
N ARG A 4 8.93 6.40 -0.87
CA ARG A 4 9.31 6.58 0.54
C ARG A 4 8.52 5.62 1.43
N PRO A 5 9.05 5.22 2.59
CA PRO A 5 8.29 4.45 3.57
C PRO A 5 7.18 5.31 4.21
N ALA A 6 6.10 4.65 4.61
CA ALA A 6 5.04 5.26 5.40
C ALA A 6 5.48 5.57 6.84
N ARG A 7 4.89 6.61 7.42
CA ARG A 7 5.05 7.05 8.81
C ARG A 7 3.68 7.18 9.46
N VAL A 8 3.63 7.04 10.79
CA VAL A 8 2.41 7.33 11.55
C VAL A 8 2.03 8.80 11.35
N GLU A 9 0.71 9.07 11.26
CA GLU A 9 0.12 10.36 10.90
C GLU A 9 0.40 10.83 9.46
N ASP A 10 0.96 9.99 8.58
CA ASP A 10 1.07 10.32 7.16
C ASP A 10 -0.31 10.51 6.56
N LYS A 11 -0.53 11.67 5.93
CA LYS A 11 -1.72 11.94 5.13
C LYS A 11 -1.48 11.44 3.71
N LEU A 12 -2.24 10.43 3.34
CA LEU A 12 -2.19 9.74 2.07
C LEU A 12 -3.35 10.14 1.17
N VAL A 13 -3.13 10.05 -0.13
CA VAL A 13 -4.16 10.13 -1.17
C VAL A 13 -4.00 8.95 -2.12
N VAL A 14 -5.11 8.30 -2.46
CA VAL A 14 -5.16 7.29 -3.52
C VAL A 14 -4.95 8.03 -4.84
N THR A 15 -3.94 7.63 -5.60
CA THR A 15 -3.62 8.27 -6.87
C THR A 15 -3.14 7.26 -7.89
N LYS A 16 -3.32 7.61 -9.17
CA LYS A 16 -2.73 6.94 -10.30
C LYS A 16 -1.50 7.72 -10.75
N PHE A 17 -0.33 7.12 -10.63
CA PHE A 17 0.91 7.74 -11.08
C PHE A 17 0.98 7.75 -12.60
N ASN A 18 1.44 8.85 -13.21
CA ASN A 18 1.44 9.03 -14.68
C ASN A 18 2.15 7.91 -15.47
N ASN A 19 3.16 7.28 -14.87
CA ASN A 19 3.93 6.18 -15.49
C ASN A 19 3.50 4.79 -14.98
N SER A 20 2.38 4.69 -14.25
CA SER A 20 1.83 3.43 -13.78
C SER A 20 0.38 3.27 -14.21
N ILE A 21 0.03 2.06 -14.63
CA ILE A 21 -1.37 1.67 -14.83
C ILE A 21 -2.07 1.53 -13.46
N THR A 22 -1.27 1.29 -12.40
CA THR A 22 -1.76 0.94 -11.07
C THR A 22 -1.99 2.16 -10.18
N ARG A 23 -2.95 2.02 -9.27
CA ARG A 23 -3.14 2.96 -8.17
C ARG A 23 -2.19 2.65 -7.03
N GLY A 24 -1.82 3.69 -6.31
CA GLY A 24 -1.09 3.57 -5.05
C GLY A 24 -1.45 4.73 -4.12
N PHE A 25 -0.74 4.79 -3.00
CA PHE A 25 -0.82 5.92 -2.09
C PHE A 25 0.32 6.91 -2.37
N ALA A 26 0.00 8.20 -2.39
CA ALA A 26 0.97 9.29 -2.36
C ALA A 26 0.71 10.17 -1.14
N ALA A 27 1.72 10.93 -0.71
CA ALA A 27 1.50 11.91 0.35
C ALA A 27 0.66 13.07 -0.18
N VAL A 28 -0.21 13.64 0.65
CA VAL A 28 -0.98 14.84 0.29
C VAL A 28 0.01 16.00 0.02
N GLY A 29 -0.01 16.51 -1.21
CA GLY A 29 0.91 17.57 -1.67
C GLY A 29 2.13 17.06 -2.46
N GLU A 30 2.40 15.75 -2.46
CA GLU A 30 3.51 15.13 -3.19
C GLU A 30 3.03 14.01 -4.13
N PRO A 31 2.27 14.32 -5.21
CA PRO A 31 1.66 13.30 -6.07
C PRO A 31 2.67 12.44 -6.85
N ASN A 32 3.94 12.86 -6.92
CA ASN A 32 5.02 12.15 -7.62
C ASN A 32 5.81 11.19 -6.73
N VAL A 33 5.48 11.12 -5.43
CA VAL A 33 6.15 10.29 -4.44
C VAL A 33 5.18 9.24 -3.91
N ALA A 34 5.44 7.98 -4.22
CA ALA A 34 4.65 6.88 -3.69
C ALA A 34 5.04 6.59 -2.24
N VAL A 35 4.03 6.45 -1.39
CA VAL A 35 4.19 6.04 0.00
C VAL A 35 3.95 4.54 0.08
N CYS A 36 5.02 3.80 0.39
CA CYS A 36 4.98 2.35 0.52
C CYS A 36 4.51 1.97 1.94
N LEU A 37 3.37 1.27 2.02
CA LEU A 37 2.83 0.71 3.26
C LEU A 37 3.36 -0.71 3.48
N LEU A 38 3.57 -1.07 4.74
CA LEU A 38 3.96 -2.43 5.10
C LEU A 38 2.71 -3.27 5.36
N PRO A 39 2.70 -4.58 5.03
CA PRO A 39 1.63 -5.48 5.44
C PRO A 39 1.38 -5.38 6.95
N GLY A 40 0.15 -5.05 7.31
CA GLY A 40 -0.29 -4.81 8.67
C GLY A 40 -0.42 -3.35 9.06
N THR A 41 0.00 -2.38 8.24
CA THR A 41 -0.24 -0.95 8.46
C THR A 41 -1.74 -0.67 8.51
N GLU A 42 -2.20 0.03 9.53
CA GLU A 42 -3.59 0.45 9.63
C GLU A 42 -3.74 1.90 9.18
N ILE A 43 -4.77 2.13 8.36
CA ILE A 43 -5.08 3.42 7.77
C ILE A 43 -6.56 3.75 8.02
N ALA A 44 -6.83 5.02 8.27
CA ALA A 44 -8.19 5.54 8.38
C ALA A 44 -8.48 6.52 7.25
N PHE A 45 -9.52 6.23 6.48
CA PHE A 45 -10.03 7.10 5.44
C PHE A 45 -10.86 8.25 6.03
N ASP A 46 -10.76 9.42 5.42
CA ASP A 46 -11.54 10.61 5.82
C ASP A 46 -13.05 10.39 5.59
N ALA A 47 -13.38 9.60 4.56
CA ALA A 47 -14.74 9.24 4.17
C ALA A 47 -14.89 7.72 4.00
N ASN A 48 -16.12 7.26 3.80
CA ASN A 48 -16.40 5.85 3.52
C ASN A 48 -15.66 5.43 2.24
N VAL A 49 -14.97 4.29 2.27
CA VAL A 49 -14.16 3.87 1.15
C VAL A 49 -15.03 3.54 -0.06
N GLU A 50 -14.66 4.06 -1.21
CA GLU A 50 -15.33 3.82 -2.49
C GLU A 50 -14.43 3.00 -3.41
N CYS A 51 -15.04 2.03 -4.08
CA CYS A 51 -14.36 1.13 -5.01
C CYS A 51 -15.00 1.22 -6.39
N GLU A 52 -14.16 1.19 -7.41
CA GLU A 52 -14.61 1.09 -8.79
C GLU A 52 -15.33 -0.24 -9.04
N PRO A 53 -16.38 -0.21 -9.90
CA PRO A 53 -17.14 -1.39 -10.26
C PRO A 53 -16.24 -2.44 -10.92
N SER A 54 -16.46 -3.72 -10.56
CA SER A 54 -15.57 -4.85 -10.91
C SER A 54 -15.37 -5.09 -12.41
N PHE A 55 -16.13 -4.44 -13.29
CA PHE A 55 -16.16 -4.71 -14.72
C PHE A 55 -15.82 -3.53 -15.63
N GLY A 56 -15.46 -2.35 -15.10
CA GLY A 56 -15.07 -1.20 -15.93
C GLY A 56 -16.16 -0.68 -16.89
N ILE A 57 -17.37 -1.23 -16.83
CA ILE A 57 -18.53 -0.75 -17.58
C ILE A 57 -19.08 0.44 -16.80
N GLY A 58 -18.86 1.65 -17.33
CA GLY A 58 -19.18 2.96 -16.71
C GLY A 58 -20.66 3.26 -16.47
N ILE A 59 -21.47 2.22 -16.25
CA ILE A 59 -22.91 2.26 -16.04
C ILE A 59 -23.26 1.87 -14.58
N LEU A 60 -22.37 1.19 -13.85
CA LEU A 60 -22.60 0.80 -12.46
C LEU A 60 -22.02 1.82 -11.46
N PRO A 61 -22.76 2.17 -10.39
CA PRO A 61 -22.24 3.07 -9.35
C PRO A 61 -21.06 2.44 -8.61
N ASN A 62 -20.18 3.30 -8.07
CA ASN A 62 -19.09 2.88 -7.20
C ASN A 62 -19.63 2.09 -6.00
N LYS A 63 -18.95 1.00 -5.66
CA LYS A 63 -19.25 0.23 -4.46
C LYS A 63 -18.73 1.00 -3.25
N LYS A 64 -19.62 1.48 -2.39
CA LYS A 64 -19.26 2.07 -1.11
C LYS A 64 -19.08 0.98 -0.07
N ILE A 65 -17.86 0.84 0.44
CA ILE A 65 -17.55 0.12 1.66
C ILE A 65 -17.96 1.07 2.79
N GLY A 66 -18.96 0.71 3.60
CA GLY A 66 -19.44 1.54 4.72
C GLY A 66 -18.43 1.73 5.86
N GLN A 67 -17.16 1.43 5.61
CA GLN A 67 -16.06 1.41 6.56
C GLN A 67 -15.04 2.47 6.19
N ARG A 68 -14.37 2.99 7.22
CA ARG A 68 -13.30 3.99 7.10
C ARG A 68 -11.96 3.46 7.59
N LEU A 69 -11.97 2.47 8.46
CA LEU A 69 -10.76 1.83 8.94
C LEU A 69 -10.41 0.68 8.00
N ALA A 70 -9.14 0.56 7.62
CA ALA A 70 -8.64 -0.57 6.86
C ALA A 70 -7.22 -0.92 7.30
N ARG A 71 -6.88 -2.19 7.11
CA ARG A 71 -5.53 -2.73 7.30
C ARG A 71 -4.94 -3.08 5.95
N PHE A 72 -3.77 -2.54 5.66
CA PHE A 72 -3.02 -2.88 4.46
C PHE A 72 -2.52 -4.32 4.56
N ARG A 73 -2.70 -5.10 3.50
CA ARG A 73 -2.22 -6.48 3.37
C ARG A 73 -1.72 -6.74 1.97
N GLN A 74 -0.90 -7.78 1.84
CA GLN A 74 -0.54 -8.36 0.55
C GLN A 74 -1.20 -9.74 0.44
N ILE A 75 -1.89 -9.97 -0.68
CA ILE A 75 -2.60 -11.23 -0.97
C ILE A 75 -2.10 -11.85 -2.28
N ASN A 76 -2.44 -13.12 -2.51
CA ASN A 76 -2.13 -13.83 -3.77
C ASN A 76 -0.64 -13.80 -4.13
N MET A 77 0.27 -13.88 -3.14
CA MET A 77 1.72 -13.80 -3.36
C MET A 77 2.26 -14.88 -4.31
N ASP A 78 1.52 -15.98 -4.47
CA ASP A 78 1.86 -17.09 -5.36
C ASP A 78 1.56 -16.79 -6.85
N ASN A 79 0.88 -15.68 -7.15
CA ASN A 79 0.47 -15.30 -8.50
C ASN A 79 1.18 -14.03 -8.98
N ALA A 80 2.27 -14.21 -9.74
CA ALA A 80 3.12 -13.11 -10.22
C ALA A 80 2.43 -12.09 -11.16
N VAL A 81 1.25 -12.40 -11.71
CA VAL A 81 0.55 -11.52 -12.67
C VAL A 81 -0.60 -10.73 -12.06
N THR A 82 -0.84 -10.84 -10.74
CA THR A 82 -1.92 -10.09 -10.06
C THR A 82 -1.37 -9.03 -9.11
N HIS A 83 -2.20 -8.03 -8.81
CA HIS A 83 -1.87 -7.06 -7.79
C HIS A 83 -2.01 -7.69 -6.40
N HIS A 84 -0.96 -7.57 -5.61
CA HIS A 84 -0.92 -8.14 -4.25
C HIS A 84 -1.48 -7.18 -3.21
N ASP A 85 -1.31 -5.88 -3.43
CA ASP A 85 -1.68 -4.87 -2.44
C ASP A 85 -3.19 -4.77 -2.29
N ALA A 86 -3.67 -4.97 -1.07
CA ALA A 86 -5.07 -4.99 -0.71
C ALA A 86 -5.32 -4.30 0.64
N LEU A 87 -6.57 -3.90 0.84
CA LEU A 87 -7.10 -3.37 2.08
C LEU A 87 -8.11 -4.36 2.66
N GLU A 88 -7.87 -4.76 3.90
CA GLU A 88 -8.77 -5.55 4.71
C GLU A 88 -9.56 -4.64 5.65
N PHE A 89 -10.87 -4.81 5.67
CA PHE A 89 -11.79 -4.04 6.50
C PHE A 89 -12.21 -4.83 7.75
N PRO A 90 -12.70 -4.17 8.82
CA PRO A 90 -13.12 -4.83 10.06
C PRO A 90 -14.26 -5.85 9.91
N ASP A 91 -15.03 -5.76 8.82
CA ASP A 91 -16.08 -6.72 8.46
C ASP A 91 -15.54 -7.98 7.74
N GLY A 92 -14.22 -8.07 7.58
CA GLY A 92 -13.54 -9.16 6.88
C GLY A 92 -13.50 -8.98 5.36
N GLN A 93 -14.06 -7.90 4.82
CA GLN A 93 -13.98 -7.64 3.38
C GLN A 93 -12.53 -7.30 2.99
N VAL A 94 -12.05 -7.88 1.89
CA VAL A 94 -10.73 -7.56 1.32
C VAL A 94 -10.91 -6.98 -0.07
N VAL A 95 -10.27 -5.84 -0.34
CA VAL A 95 -10.35 -5.13 -1.63
C VAL A 95 -8.96 -4.78 -2.13
N LEU A 96 -8.68 -5.07 -3.40
CA LEU A 96 -7.43 -4.69 -4.05
C LEU A 96 -7.28 -3.16 -4.10
N LEU A 97 -6.08 -2.67 -3.81
CA LEU A 97 -5.75 -1.23 -3.83
C LEU A 97 -6.04 -0.59 -5.20
N THR A 98 -5.82 -1.34 -6.28
CA THR A 98 -6.09 -0.89 -7.64
C THR A 98 -7.56 -0.58 -7.91
N ARG A 99 -8.48 -1.10 -7.09
CA ARG A 99 -9.92 -0.87 -7.21
C ARG A 99 -10.42 0.33 -6.43
N LEU A 100 -9.62 0.95 -5.59
CA LEU A 100 -10.06 2.14 -4.86
C LEU A 100 -10.25 3.31 -5.81
N CYS A 101 -11.31 4.11 -5.66
CA CYS A 101 -11.46 5.35 -6.40
C CYS A 101 -10.29 6.32 -6.13
N ASP A 102 -9.83 7.02 -7.17
CA ASP A 102 -8.79 8.04 -7.05
C ASP A 102 -9.25 9.24 -6.21
N GLY A 103 -8.31 9.92 -5.56
CA GLY A 103 -8.55 11.12 -4.76
C GLY A 103 -9.01 10.85 -3.32
N GLN A 104 -9.27 9.59 -2.96
CA GLN A 104 -9.62 9.23 -1.58
C GLN A 104 -8.46 9.48 -0.63
N ARG A 105 -8.75 10.13 0.49
CA ARG A 105 -7.75 10.49 1.50
C ARG A 105 -7.79 9.54 2.68
N ALA A 106 -6.60 9.22 3.18
CA ALA A 106 -6.44 8.38 4.36
C ALA A 106 -5.29 8.89 5.24
N THR A 107 -5.31 8.54 6.52
CA THR A 107 -4.25 8.82 7.47
C THR A 107 -3.71 7.50 8.01
N VAL A 108 -2.38 7.37 8.07
CA VAL A 108 -1.74 6.21 8.69
C VAL A 108 -1.89 6.29 10.19
N LEU A 109 -2.61 5.33 10.79
CA LEU A 109 -2.82 5.29 12.23
C LEU A 109 -1.69 4.58 12.96
N GLN A 110 -1.21 3.48 12.38
CA GLN A 110 -0.11 2.71 12.95
C GLN A 110 0.62 1.91 11.88
N LEU A 111 1.92 1.80 12.07
CA LEU A 111 2.75 0.85 11.34
C LEU A 111 2.63 -0.52 12.02
N PRO A 112 2.82 -1.63 11.29
CA PRO A 112 2.83 -2.93 11.93
C PRO A 112 3.86 -2.93 13.06
N ALA A 113 3.43 -3.29 14.27
CA ALA A 113 4.38 -3.69 15.31
C ALA A 113 5.29 -4.74 14.70
N ALA A 114 6.61 -4.66 14.94
CA ALA A 114 7.60 -5.55 14.35
C ALA A 114 7.28 -7.03 14.67
N ALA A 115 6.38 -7.62 13.91
CA ALA A 115 6.11 -9.03 13.89
C ALA A 115 7.21 -9.59 13.00
N ARG A 116 8.16 -10.27 13.65
CA ARG A 116 9.23 -11.03 13.02
C ARG A 116 8.70 -11.68 11.73
N PRO A 117 9.23 -11.32 10.56
CA PRO A 117 8.61 -11.73 9.30
C PRO A 117 8.75 -13.23 9.12
N ALA A 118 7.64 -13.96 9.13
CA ALA A 118 7.55 -15.23 8.44
C ALA A 118 7.50 -14.92 6.93
N GLY A 119 8.67 -14.73 6.31
CA GLY A 119 8.75 -14.47 4.88
C GLY A 119 9.88 -13.56 4.39
N GLN A 120 10.84 -13.16 5.23
CA GLN A 120 12.11 -12.63 4.72
C GLN A 120 13.06 -13.81 4.46
N GLN A 121 13.07 -14.31 3.23
CA GLN A 121 14.23 -15.02 2.71
C GLN A 121 14.85 -14.20 1.57
N ASN A 122 16.03 -13.68 1.89
CA ASN A 122 17.12 -13.25 1.00
C ASN A 122 16.86 -12.13 0.00
N ALA A 123 17.24 -10.90 0.39
CA ALA A 123 18.01 -9.98 -0.47
C ALA A 123 18.48 -8.72 0.28
N ALA A 124 19.15 -8.85 1.44
CA ALA A 124 19.81 -7.69 2.07
C ALA A 124 20.89 -8.09 3.09
N GLU A 125 21.76 -9.05 2.77
CA GLU A 125 22.99 -9.26 3.55
C GLU A 125 24.12 -9.70 2.61
N ALA A 126 24.63 -8.77 1.80
CA ALA A 126 25.84 -9.00 1.00
C ALA A 126 26.61 -7.70 0.65
N ALA A 127 26.44 -6.61 1.42
CA ALA A 127 27.04 -5.31 1.06
C ALA A 127 27.70 -4.55 2.23
N ALA A 128 28.06 -5.20 3.33
CA ALA A 128 28.76 -4.52 4.44
C ALA A 128 29.79 -5.42 5.15
N ALA A 129 30.86 -5.79 4.44
CA ALA A 129 32.15 -6.13 5.04
C ALA A 129 33.26 -6.01 3.99
N ARG A 130 33.68 -4.79 3.68
CA ARG A 130 34.98 -4.50 3.07
C ARG A 130 35.74 -3.62 4.04
N GLU A 131 36.84 -4.12 4.58
CA GLU A 131 38.04 -3.34 4.88
C GLU A 131 39.27 -4.28 4.71
N PRO A 132 40.40 -3.78 4.17
CA PRO A 132 41.55 -4.58 3.72
C PRO A 132 42.57 -4.85 4.84
N VAL A 133 43.14 -6.06 4.89
CA VAL A 133 44.30 -6.34 5.76
C VAL A 133 45.60 -6.06 4.99
N GLN A 134 46.33 -5.03 5.43
CA GLN A 134 47.70 -4.75 5.02
C GLN A 134 48.60 -5.44 6.03
N THR A 135 49.48 -6.35 5.59
CA THR A 135 50.53 -6.93 6.45
C THR A 135 51.89 -6.75 5.78
N ARG A 136 52.84 -6.54 6.68
CA ARG A 136 54.15 -5.91 6.60
C ARG A 136 55.24 -6.84 6.06
#